data_AF-A0A7C6XP18-F1
#
_entry.id   AF-A0A7C6XP18-F1
#
_cell.length_a   1.000
_cell.length_b   1.000
_cell.length_c   1.000
_cell.angle_alpha   90.00
_cell.angle_beta   90.00
_cell.angle_gamma   90.00
#
_symmetry.space_group_name_H-M   'P 1'
#
loop_
_entity.id
_entity.type
_entity.pdbx_description
1 polymer ?
#
loop_
_entity_poly.entity_id
_entity_poly.type
_entity_poly.pdbx_seq_one_letter_code
_entity_poly.pdbx_strand_id
1 'polypeptide(L)'
;LDVPDDRLGESLVHTVLSAWERSSVKSIGVTVLRSAVSDSAAGRLIRQFLLRELKGAVARRIEDIGVDSAEADLRATLVLTQMAGALMFRHVLELEPLASMPVDDLTARLAPAVQGHLDGVGGSN
;
A
#
# COMPACT_ATOMS: atom_id res chain seq x y z
N LEU A 1 -9.17 10.46 1.02
CA LEU A 1 -8.14 10.92 1.97
C LEU A 1 -8.00 12.41 1.73
N ASP A 2 -8.76 13.23 2.45
CA ASP A 2 -8.67 14.69 2.36
C ASP A 2 -7.75 15.15 3.50
N VAL A 3 -6.45 15.01 3.28
CA VAL A 3 -5.38 15.34 4.23
C VAL A 3 -4.30 16.10 3.49
N PRO A 4 -3.55 16.98 4.19
CA PRO A 4 -2.35 17.61 3.65
C PRO A 4 -1.37 16.58 3.04
N ASP A 5 -0.71 16.95 1.94
CA ASP A 5 0.14 16.03 1.17
C ASP A 5 1.31 15.48 1.99
N ASP A 6 1.86 16.27 2.91
CA ASP A 6 2.94 15.90 3.85
C ASP A 6 2.53 14.86 4.90
N ARG A 7 1.21 14.58 5.01
CA ARG A 7 0.64 13.57 5.91
C ARG A 7 -0.08 12.45 5.18
N LEU A 8 -0.03 12.44 3.85
CA LEU A 8 -0.76 11.48 3.04
C LEU A 8 -0.27 10.05 3.29
N GLY A 9 1.04 9.85 3.46
CA GLY A 9 1.65 8.56 3.76
C GLY A 9 1.20 8.01 5.12
N GLU A 10 1.21 8.84 6.16
CA GLU A 10 0.69 8.48 7.49
C GLU A 10 -0.78 8.08 7.41
N SER A 11 -1.61 8.92 6.77
CA SER A 11 -3.04 8.68 6.63
C SER A 11 -3.34 7.40 5.84
N LEU A 12 -2.61 7.16 4.74
CA LEU A 12 -2.76 5.97 3.92
C LEU A 12 -2.40 4.70 4.71
N VAL A 13 -1.24 4.68 5.36
CA VAL A 13 -0.77 3.54 6.14
C VAL A 13 -1.75 3.23 7.27
N HIS A 14 -2.10 4.22 8.07
CA HIS A 14 -3.01 4.06 9.20
C HIS A 14 -4.39 3.55 8.74
N THR A 15 -4.94 4.16 7.67
CA THR A 15 -6.26 3.78 7.14
C THR A 15 -6.27 2.33 6.67
N VAL A 16 -5.23 1.91 5.94
CA VAL A 16 -5.14 0.54 5.45
C VAL A 16 -4.96 -0.44 6.61
N LEU A 17 -3.99 -0.21 7.51
CA LEU A 17 -3.75 -1.12 8.63
C LEU A 17 -4.98 -1.22 9.56
N SER A 18 -5.60 -0.10 9.89
CA SER A 18 -6.83 -0.07 10.70
C SER A 18 -7.99 -0.80 10.04
N ALA A 19 -8.12 -0.69 8.71
CA ALA A 19 -9.17 -1.41 7.98
C ALA A 19 -9.03 -2.93 8.13
N TRP A 20 -7.79 -3.44 8.23
CA TRP A 20 -7.46 -4.85 8.39
C TRP A 20 -7.58 -5.37 9.83
N GLU A 21 -7.78 -4.52 10.83
CA GLU A 21 -8.16 -4.96 12.18
C GLU A 21 -9.60 -5.50 12.23
N ARG A 22 -10.43 -5.14 11.23
CA ARG A 22 -11.77 -5.74 11.08
C ARG A 22 -11.63 -7.16 10.52
N SER A 23 -12.08 -8.15 11.27
CA SER A 23 -11.95 -9.58 10.94
C SER A 23 -12.47 -9.95 9.54
N SER A 24 -13.59 -9.35 9.11
CA SER A 24 -14.15 -9.56 7.77
C SER A 24 -13.21 -9.07 6.65
N VAL A 25 -12.60 -7.89 6.84
CA VAL A 25 -11.64 -7.31 5.89
C VAL A 25 -10.35 -8.12 5.88
N LYS A 26 -9.83 -8.49 7.06
CA LYS A 26 -8.63 -9.31 7.19
C LYS A 26 -8.77 -10.63 6.44
N SER A 27 -9.86 -11.36 6.69
CA SER A 27 -10.08 -12.68 6.11
C SER A 27 -10.11 -12.62 4.58
N ILE A 28 -10.89 -11.68 4.02
CA ILE A 28 -10.99 -11.50 2.56
C ILE A 28 -9.65 -11.05 1.98
N GLY A 29 -8.99 -10.09 2.63
CA GLY A 29 -7.70 -9.56 2.20
C GLY A 29 -6.61 -10.63 2.17
N VAL A 30 -6.51 -11.49 3.20
CA VAL A 30 -5.55 -12.60 3.23
C VAL A 30 -5.80 -13.58 2.08
N THR A 31 -7.07 -13.93 1.81
CA THR A 31 -7.42 -14.78 0.66
C THR A 31 -6.96 -14.14 -0.65
N VAL A 32 -7.28 -12.85 -0.85
CA VAL A 32 -6.89 -12.10 -2.05
C VAL A 32 -5.36 -12.07 -2.22
N LEU A 33 -4.61 -11.78 -1.16
CA LEU A 33 -3.14 -11.75 -1.20
C LEU A 33 -2.55 -13.12 -1.56
N ARG A 34 -3.05 -14.20 -0.94
CA ARG A 34 -2.61 -15.58 -1.27
C ARG A 34 -2.94 -15.94 -2.72
N SER A 35 -4.12 -15.56 -3.21
CA SER A 35 -4.48 -15.77 -4.62
C SER A 35 -3.60 -14.96 -5.57
N ALA A 36 -3.30 -13.70 -5.23
CA ALA A 36 -2.49 -12.81 -6.04
C ALA A 36 -1.06 -13.31 -6.28
N VAL A 37 -0.49 -14.11 -5.37
CA VAL A 37 0.84 -14.71 -5.54
C VAL A 37 0.81 -16.12 -6.16
N SER A 38 -0.37 -16.67 -6.41
CA SER A 38 -0.52 -17.98 -7.06
C SER A 38 -0.46 -17.89 -8.60
N ASP A 39 -0.15 -19.01 -9.25
CA ASP A 39 -0.20 -19.14 -10.72
C ASP A 39 -1.61 -19.46 -11.27
N SER A 40 -2.63 -19.39 -10.42
CA SER A 40 -4.01 -19.62 -10.82
C SER A 40 -4.57 -18.54 -11.75
N ALA A 41 -5.59 -18.88 -12.54
CA ALA A 41 -6.31 -17.92 -13.37
C ALA A 41 -6.95 -16.80 -12.53
N ALA A 42 -7.51 -17.14 -11.38
CA ALA A 42 -8.05 -16.18 -10.42
C ALA A 42 -6.95 -15.23 -9.91
N GLY A 43 -5.76 -15.76 -9.58
CA GLY A 43 -4.61 -14.95 -9.18
C GLY A 43 -4.17 -13.95 -10.23
N ARG A 44 -4.17 -14.33 -11.50
CA ARG A 44 -3.91 -13.39 -12.62
C ARG A 44 -4.93 -12.26 -12.69
N LEU A 45 -6.22 -12.58 -12.60
CA LEU A 45 -7.28 -11.56 -12.63
C LEU A 45 -7.20 -10.60 -11.44
N ILE A 46 -6.93 -11.13 -10.25
CA ILE A 46 -6.73 -10.33 -9.03
C ILE A 46 -5.53 -9.39 -9.20
N ARG A 47 -4.37 -9.88 -9.67
CA ARG A 47 -3.20 -9.03 -9.95
C ARG A 47 -3.54 -7.90 -10.92
N GLN A 48 -4.21 -8.20 -12.03
CA GLN A 48 -4.59 -7.19 -13.02
C GLN A 48 -5.58 -6.16 -12.46
N PHE A 49 -6.51 -6.58 -11.60
CA PHE A 49 -7.44 -5.66 -10.95
C PHE A 49 -6.72 -4.75 -9.94
N LEU A 50 -5.98 -5.34 -9.01
CA LEU A 50 -5.24 -4.59 -7.97
C LEU A 50 -4.26 -3.60 -8.59
N LEU A 51 -3.50 -4.02 -9.61
CA LEU A 51 -2.53 -3.16 -10.30
C LEU A 51 -3.18 -2.05 -11.13
N ARG A 52 -4.43 -2.20 -11.58
CA ARG A 52 -5.10 -1.13 -12.35
C ARG A 52 -5.78 -0.14 -11.41
N GLU A 53 -6.60 -0.64 -10.50
CA GLU A 53 -7.44 0.21 -9.66
C GLU A 53 -6.64 0.91 -8.57
N LEU A 54 -5.83 0.17 -7.79
CA LEU A 54 -5.10 0.75 -6.67
C LEU A 54 -3.96 1.65 -7.17
N LYS A 55 -3.23 1.21 -8.20
CA LYS A 55 -2.16 2.01 -8.78
C LYS A 55 -2.72 3.29 -9.38
N GLY A 56 -3.77 3.18 -10.18
CA GLY A 56 -4.41 4.34 -10.81
C GLY A 56 -4.94 5.34 -9.78
N ALA A 57 -5.47 4.89 -8.65
CA ALA A 57 -5.94 5.77 -7.59
C ALA A 57 -4.79 6.57 -6.94
N VAL A 58 -3.66 5.92 -6.65
CA VAL A 58 -2.48 6.60 -6.07
C VAL A 58 -1.80 7.49 -7.11
N ALA A 59 -1.63 7.02 -8.34
CA ALA A 59 -1.01 7.78 -9.43
C ALA A 59 -1.76 9.08 -9.71
N ARG A 60 -3.11 9.04 -9.83
CA ARG A 60 -3.92 10.25 -10.03
C ARG A 60 -3.72 11.28 -8.92
N ARG A 61 -3.65 10.83 -7.66
CA ARG A 61 -3.43 11.75 -6.53
C ARG A 61 -2.05 12.41 -6.58
N ILE A 62 -1.05 11.73 -7.14
CA ILE A 62 0.31 12.25 -7.35
C ILE A 62 0.35 13.19 -8.57
N GLU A 63 -0.39 12.88 -9.63
CA GLU A 63 -0.57 13.79 -10.77
C GLU A 63 -1.25 15.10 -10.36
N ASP A 64 -2.22 15.05 -9.43
CA ASP A 64 -2.93 16.24 -8.91
C ASP A 64 -1.99 17.26 -8.26
N ILE A 65 -0.80 16.85 -7.80
CA ILE A 65 0.23 17.72 -7.21
C ILE A 65 1.32 18.14 -8.22
N GLY A 66 1.11 17.88 -9.51
CA GLY A 66 1.94 18.38 -10.61
C GLY A 66 3.08 17.46 -11.07
N VAL A 67 3.09 16.19 -10.65
CA VAL A 67 4.07 15.19 -11.08
C VAL A 67 3.66 14.60 -12.44
N ASP A 68 4.62 14.34 -13.32
CA ASP A 68 4.34 13.72 -14.62
C ASP A 68 3.83 12.27 -14.48
N SER A 69 3.04 11.81 -15.45
CA SER A 69 2.39 10.50 -15.37
C SER A 69 3.37 9.32 -15.26
N ALA A 70 4.57 9.41 -15.82
CA ALA A 70 5.53 8.30 -15.76
C ALA A 70 6.13 8.19 -14.36
N GLU A 71 6.52 9.31 -13.77
CA GLU A 71 6.99 9.39 -12.40
C GLU A 71 5.87 9.07 -11.39
N ALA A 72 4.64 9.54 -11.64
CA ALA A 72 3.49 9.21 -10.81
C ALA A 72 3.20 7.69 -10.80
N ASP A 73 3.32 7.02 -11.95
CA ASP A 73 3.15 5.56 -12.05
C ASP A 73 4.24 4.81 -11.26
N LEU A 74 5.49 5.27 -11.33
CA LEU A 74 6.61 4.71 -10.58
C LEU A 74 6.38 4.86 -9.06
N ARG A 75 6.10 6.08 -8.60
CA ARG A 75 5.84 6.39 -7.19
C ARG A 75 4.65 5.60 -6.64
N ALA A 76 3.56 5.52 -7.40
CA ALA A 76 2.40 4.72 -7.04
C ALA A 76 2.76 3.22 -6.89
N THR A 77 3.58 2.70 -7.80
CA THR A 77 4.06 1.31 -7.74
C THR A 77 4.92 1.05 -6.50
N LEU A 78 5.78 1.99 -6.12
CA LEU A 78 6.60 1.89 -4.90
C LEU A 78 5.75 1.94 -3.63
N VAL A 79 4.77 2.84 -3.56
CA VAL A 79 3.78 2.91 -2.46
C VAL A 79 3.05 1.57 -2.32
N LEU A 80 2.54 1.01 -3.41
CA LEU A 80 1.86 -0.29 -3.39
C LEU A 80 2.78 -1.42 -2.94
N THR A 81 4.03 -1.40 -3.37
CA THR A 81 5.03 -2.41 -2.99
C THR A 81 5.26 -2.40 -1.48
N GLN A 82 5.45 -1.20 -0.90
CA GLN A 82 5.63 -1.04 0.55
C GLN A 82 4.41 -1.55 1.33
N MET A 83 3.20 -1.18 0.89
CA MET A 83 1.95 -1.59 1.54
C MET A 83 1.68 -3.10 1.40
N ALA A 84 1.87 -3.66 0.21
CA ALA A 84 1.67 -5.09 -0.04
C ALA A 84 2.65 -5.93 0.79
N GLY A 85 3.92 -5.52 0.88
CA GLY A 85 4.91 -6.15 1.74
C GLY A 85 4.49 -6.14 3.21
N ALA A 86 4.11 -4.98 3.73
CA ALA A 86 3.64 -4.85 5.12
C ALA A 86 2.46 -5.78 5.43
N LEU A 87 1.43 -5.80 4.56
CA LEU A 87 0.26 -6.67 4.74
C LEU A 87 0.60 -8.16 4.61
N MET A 88 1.48 -8.52 3.67
CA MET A 88 1.94 -9.90 3.49
C MET A 88 2.67 -10.40 4.74
N PHE A 89 3.67 -9.64 5.22
CA PHE A 89 4.44 -10.04 6.40
C PHE A 89 3.61 -10.01 7.69
N ARG A 90 2.71 -9.05 7.85
CA ARG A 90 1.87 -8.93 9.06
C ARG A 90 0.75 -9.97 9.13
N HIS A 91 0.04 -10.21 8.02
CA HIS A 91 -1.23 -10.97 8.06
C HIS A 91 -1.20 -12.32 7.34
N VAL A 92 -0.22 -12.57 6.46
CA VAL A 92 -0.15 -13.83 5.70
C VAL A 92 0.97 -14.72 6.22
N LEU A 93 2.14 -14.11 6.43
CA LEU A 93 3.34 -14.79 6.95
C LEU A 93 3.45 -14.69 8.48
N GLU A 94 2.73 -13.73 9.09
CA GLU A 94 2.67 -13.53 10.55
C GLU A 94 4.06 -13.42 11.20
N LEU A 95 4.95 -12.63 10.58
CA LEU A 95 6.33 -12.46 11.01
C LEU A 95 6.44 -11.55 12.23
N GLU A 96 7.11 -11.99 13.30
CA GLU A 96 7.35 -11.15 14.50
C GLU A 96 8.60 -10.28 14.38
N PRO A 97 8.61 -9.07 14.99
CA PRO A 97 7.56 -8.47 15.84
C PRO A 97 6.44 -7.76 15.05
N LEU A 98 6.44 -7.85 13.71
CA LEU A 98 5.53 -7.10 12.85
C LEU A 98 4.07 -7.53 13.00
N ALA A 99 3.82 -8.82 13.20
CA ALA A 99 2.49 -9.40 13.31
C ALA A 99 1.75 -8.90 14.55
N SER A 100 2.44 -8.81 15.70
CA SER A 100 1.85 -8.39 16.97
C SER A 100 1.94 -6.88 17.25
N MET A 101 2.72 -6.12 16.48
CA MET A 101 2.89 -4.68 16.68
C MET A 101 1.54 -3.92 16.63
N PRO A 102 1.28 -2.95 17.54
CA PRO A 102 0.11 -2.09 17.43
C PRO A 102 0.07 -1.33 16.09
N VAL A 103 -1.14 -1.07 15.57
CA VAL A 103 -1.31 -0.37 14.28
C VAL A 103 -0.65 1.01 14.30
N ASP A 104 -0.78 1.76 15.39
CA ASP A 104 -0.20 3.11 15.51
C ASP A 104 1.33 3.05 15.50
N ASP A 105 1.91 2.09 16.22
CA ASP A 105 3.35 1.85 16.25
C ASP A 105 3.91 1.45 14.88
N LEU A 106 3.17 0.60 14.16
CA LEU A 106 3.56 0.18 12.83
C LEU A 106 3.38 1.32 11.80
N THR A 107 2.31 2.09 11.94
CA THR A 107 2.06 3.29 11.16
C THR A 107 3.23 4.26 11.27
N ALA A 108 3.64 4.61 12.48
CA ALA A 108 4.73 5.54 12.71
C ALA A 108 6.06 5.10 12.05
N ARG A 109 6.28 3.78 11.92
CA ARG A 109 7.48 3.20 11.31
C ARG A 109 7.39 3.09 9.78
N LEU A 110 6.21 2.83 9.23
CA LEU A 110 6.01 2.66 7.78
C LEU A 110 5.69 3.96 7.06
N ALA A 111 5.04 4.91 7.72
CA ALA A 111 4.62 6.17 7.14
C ALA A 111 5.76 6.94 6.45
N PRO A 112 6.99 7.05 7.02
CA PRO A 112 8.08 7.77 6.36
C PRO A 112 8.51 7.14 5.03
N ALA A 113 8.50 5.80 4.93
CA ALA A 113 8.84 5.12 3.68
C ALA A 113 7.77 5.35 2.60
N VAL A 114 6.49 5.25 2.98
CA VAL A 114 5.38 5.52 2.08
C VAL A 114 5.34 6.99 1.65
N GLN A 115 5.53 7.92 2.59
CA GLN A 115 5.62 9.34 2.30
C GLN A 115 6.81 9.64 1.39
N GLY A 116 7.98 9.04 1.64
CA GLY A 116 9.15 9.20 0.77
C GLY A 116 8.89 8.76 -0.68
N HIS A 117 8.10 7.70 -0.90
CA HIS A 117 7.68 7.30 -2.24
C HIS A 117 6.67 8.26 -2.86
N LEU A 118 5.73 8.83 -2.08
CA LEU A 118 4.80 9.86 -2.56
C LEU A 118 5.57 11.14 -2.97
N ASP A 119 6.53 11.54 -2.15
CA ASP A 119 7.35 12.75 -2.35
C ASP A 119 8.41 12.55 -3.45
N GLY A 120 8.74 11.30 -3.80
CA GLY A 120 9.74 10.96 -4.81
C GLY A 120 11.18 11.03 -4.34
N VAL A 121 11.44 10.76 -3.05
CA VAL A 121 12.79 10.72 -2.50
C VAL A 121 13.63 9.70 -3.27
N GLY A 122 14.66 10.17 -3.98
CA GLY A 122 15.56 9.37 -4.82
C GLY A 122 15.25 9.38 -6.32
N GLY A 123 14.15 10.02 -6.75
CA GLY A 123 13.91 10.35 -8.16
C GLY A 123 14.72 11.59 -8.56
N SER A 124 15.41 11.52 -9.71
CA SER A 124 16.07 12.70 -10.27
C SER A 124 15.02 13.74 -10.67
N ASN A 125 15.12 14.92 -10.07
CA ASN A 125 14.36 16.13 -10.36
C ASN A 125 14.45 16.56 -11.83
#